data_AF-A0A959NLV0-F1
#
_entry.id   AF-A0A959NLV0-F1
#
_cell.length_a   1.000
_cell.length_b   1.000
_cell.length_c   1.000
_cell.angle_alpha   90.00
_cell.angle_beta   90.00
_cell.angle_gamma   90.00
#
_symmetry.space_group_name_H-M   'P 1'
#
loop_
_entity.id
_entity.type
_entity.pdbx_description
1 polymer ?
#
loop_
_entity_poly.entity_id
_entity_poly.type
_entity_poly.pdbx_seq_one_letter_code
_entity_poly.pdbx_strand_id
1 'polypeptide(L)'
;MTKSDLINFAGDFFGCKIGIRKMVQDGRWYEQEYTSEFTDIELDQKYGVIIDSKYNTIDFDFKTGKKEDSILKTFITQFISKWLAKQPELIDGEVVYPKVSDVKKRLSNNNRVSKYQFYTTLYGIGYMCLFDSDEGMANVNKKLGGYLKSKNIDFRNEFSDARWVYRFVINKDVCVHNKLLPELEY
;
A
#
# COMPACT_ATOMS: atom_id res chain seq x y z
N MET A 1 -8.12 -7.44 5.26
CA MET A 1 -6.75 -6.94 5.57
C MET A 1 -6.62 -6.67 7.07
N THR A 2 -5.59 -7.18 7.74
CA THR A 2 -5.38 -6.92 9.17
C THR A 2 -4.69 -5.57 9.41
N LYS A 3 -4.79 -5.04 10.63
CA LYS A 3 -4.05 -3.86 11.10
C LYS A 3 -2.54 -4.03 10.91
N SER A 4 -2.01 -5.19 11.25
CA SER A 4 -0.57 -5.49 11.14
C SER A 4 -0.12 -5.50 9.69
N ASP A 5 -0.93 -6.06 8.78
CA ASP A 5 -0.62 -6.05 7.34
C ASP A 5 -0.48 -4.62 6.82
N LEU A 6 -1.42 -3.73 7.17
CA LEU A 6 -1.38 -2.34 6.73
C LEU A 6 -0.19 -1.58 7.33
N ILE A 7 0.13 -1.79 8.61
CA ILE A 7 1.29 -1.17 9.26
C ILE A 7 2.59 -1.61 8.61
N ASN A 8 2.78 -2.91 8.41
CA ASN A 8 3.99 -3.46 7.81
C ASN A 8 4.14 -2.96 6.37
N PHE A 9 3.06 -3.06 5.58
CA PHE A 9 3.04 -2.55 4.22
C PHE A 9 3.42 -1.07 4.17
N ALA A 10 2.76 -0.23 4.98
CA ALA A 10 2.98 1.20 4.96
C ALA A 10 4.40 1.56 5.43
N GLY A 11 4.91 0.87 6.45
CA GLY A 11 6.26 1.08 6.95
C GLY A 11 7.32 0.70 5.93
N ASP A 12 7.16 -0.43 5.25
CA ASP A 12 8.06 -0.86 4.17
C ASP A 12 7.97 0.07 2.95
N PHE A 13 6.75 0.49 2.58
CA PHE A 13 6.53 1.31 1.39
C PHE A 13 7.03 2.75 1.55
N PHE A 14 6.83 3.35 2.73
CA PHE A 14 7.20 4.75 3.00
C PHE A 14 8.52 4.88 3.77
N GLY A 15 9.10 3.79 4.28
CA GLY A 15 10.35 3.82 5.03
C GLY A 15 10.24 4.51 6.40
N CYS A 16 9.09 4.40 7.07
CA CYS A 16 8.82 5.04 8.36
C CYS A 16 8.07 4.10 9.32
N LYS A 17 8.04 4.41 10.62
CA LYS A 17 7.23 3.66 11.58
C LYS A 17 5.79 4.15 11.55
N ILE A 18 4.86 3.22 11.35
CA ILE A 18 3.42 3.50 11.26
C ILE A 18 2.67 2.95 12.47
N GLY A 19 1.83 3.79 13.07
CA GLY A 19 0.79 3.39 14.02
C GLY A 19 -0.59 3.68 13.46
N ILE A 20 -1.58 2.82 13.79
CA ILE A 20 -2.98 3.00 13.38
C ILE A 20 -3.89 2.85 14.60
N ARG A 21 -4.83 3.79 14.74
CA ARG A 21 -5.88 3.77 15.76
C ARG A 21 -7.25 3.87 15.09
N LYS A 22 -8.23 3.08 15.53
CA LYS A 22 -9.61 3.18 15.02
C LYS A 22 -10.30 4.37 15.69
N MET A 23 -10.93 5.24 14.90
CA MET A 23 -11.76 6.31 15.43
C MET A 23 -13.04 5.71 16.01
N VAL A 24 -13.32 5.99 17.28
CA VAL A 24 -14.53 5.55 18.00
C VAL A 24 -15.50 6.70 18.23
N GLN A 25 -14.99 7.93 18.29
CA GLN A 25 -15.80 9.15 18.31
C GLN A 25 -15.28 10.11 17.23
N ASP A 26 -16.18 10.53 16.35
CA ASP A 26 -15.91 11.55 15.33
C ASP A 26 -16.43 12.91 15.82
N GLY A 27 -15.92 13.99 15.25
CA GLY A 27 -16.24 15.33 15.71
C GLY A 27 -15.15 16.32 15.34
N ARG A 28 -15.10 17.44 16.06
CA ARG A 28 -13.97 18.37 15.96
C ARG A 28 -12.70 17.70 16.47
N TRP A 29 -11.53 18.18 16.06
CA TRP A 29 -10.24 17.56 16.39
C TRP A 29 -10.00 17.32 17.89
N TYR A 30 -10.64 18.11 18.77
CA TYR A 30 -10.56 17.98 20.22
C TYR A 30 -11.65 17.08 20.85
N GLU A 31 -12.62 16.63 20.05
CA GLU A 31 -13.70 15.70 20.42
C GLU A 31 -13.43 14.28 19.92
N GLN A 32 -12.43 14.12 19.05
CA GLN A 32 -12.12 12.83 18.44
C GLN A 32 -11.51 11.86 19.45
N GLU A 33 -12.01 10.63 19.46
CA GLU A 33 -11.49 9.55 20.28
C GLU A 33 -11.05 8.38 19.44
N TYR A 34 -9.98 7.73 19.88
CA TYR A 34 -9.30 6.69 19.14
C TYR A 34 -8.96 5.49 20.03
N THR A 35 -9.14 4.27 19.51
CA THR A 35 -8.75 3.03 20.19
C THR A 35 -7.63 2.29 19.43
N SER A 36 -6.76 1.59 20.17
CA SER A 36 -5.87 0.58 19.59
C SER A 36 -6.52 -0.79 19.45
N GLU A 37 -7.66 -1.01 20.09
CA GLU A 37 -8.29 -2.32 20.26
C GLU A 37 -9.13 -2.68 19.03
N PHE A 38 -8.45 -3.18 18.00
CA PHE A 38 -9.06 -3.76 16.82
C PHE A 38 -8.02 -4.61 16.07
N THR A 39 -8.50 -5.63 15.35
CA THR A 39 -7.64 -6.54 14.58
C THR A 39 -7.67 -6.22 13.10
N ASP A 40 -8.86 -5.96 12.54
CA ASP A 40 -9.09 -5.81 11.11
C ASP A 40 -9.37 -4.38 10.69
N ILE A 41 -8.97 -4.04 9.47
CA ILE A 41 -9.31 -2.76 8.84
C ILE A 41 -10.68 -2.89 8.19
N GLU A 42 -11.67 -2.21 8.78
CA GLU A 42 -13.06 -2.16 8.34
C GLU A 42 -13.26 -1.17 7.20
N LEU A 43 -14.26 -1.43 6.36
CA LEU A 43 -14.62 -0.58 5.22
C LEU A 43 -15.43 0.63 5.67
N ASP A 44 -15.32 1.72 4.91
CA ASP A 44 -16.01 3.01 5.15
C ASP A 44 -15.79 3.61 6.56
N GLN A 45 -14.69 3.26 7.22
CA GLN A 45 -14.36 3.66 8.60
C GLN A 45 -13.18 4.63 8.63
N LYS A 46 -13.10 5.48 9.67
CA LYS A 46 -11.98 6.39 9.91
C LYS A 46 -10.98 5.81 10.92
N TYR A 47 -9.70 6.07 10.66
CA TYR A 47 -8.57 5.67 11.48
C TYR A 47 -7.60 6.84 11.62
N GLY A 48 -7.03 7.04 12.80
CA GLY A 48 -5.90 7.94 13.00
C GLY A 48 -4.59 7.24 12.63
N VAL A 49 -3.73 7.93 11.88
CA VAL A 49 -2.40 7.46 11.47
C VAL A 49 -1.34 8.22 12.27
N ILE A 50 -0.37 7.47 12.78
CA ILE A 50 0.77 7.94 13.57
C ILE A 50 2.04 7.61 12.78
N ILE A 51 2.95 8.55 12.62
CA ILE A 51 4.17 8.44 11.79
C ILE A 51 5.37 8.86 12.62
N ASP A 52 6.30 7.93 12.87
CA ASP A 52 7.55 8.16 13.60
C ASP A 52 7.39 8.87 14.97
N SER A 53 6.17 8.92 15.51
CA SER A 53 5.87 9.70 16.70
C SER A 53 6.18 8.92 17.97
N LYS A 54 7.12 9.44 18.76
CA LYS A 54 7.40 8.97 20.12
C LYS A 54 6.20 9.17 21.07
N TYR A 55 5.34 10.14 20.77
CA TYR A 55 4.26 10.59 21.63
C TYR A 55 2.88 10.02 21.22
N ASN A 56 2.84 9.11 20.25
CA ASN A 56 1.61 8.52 19.71
C ASN A 56 0.57 9.57 19.24
N THR A 57 1.03 10.73 18.79
CA THR A 57 0.16 11.77 18.24
C THR A 57 -0.40 11.34 16.89
N ILE A 58 -1.69 11.58 16.64
CA ILE A 58 -2.30 11.35 15.32
C ILE A 58 -1.82 12.46 14.37
N ASP A 59 -1.14 12.07 13.30
CA ASP A 59 -0.64 12.97 12.26
C ASP A 59 -1.72 13.30 11.23
N PHE A 60 -2.56 12.32 10.88
CA PHE A 60 -3.72 12.55 10.02
C PHE A 60 -4.79 11.44 10.13
N ASP A 61 -6.00 11.78 9.71
CA ASP A 61 -7.11 10.84 9.59
C ASP A 61 -7.11 10.12 8.23
N PHE A 62 -7.10 8.80 8.25
CA PHE A 62 -7.27 7.90 7.12
C PHE A 62 -8.71 7.35 7.10
N LYS A 63 -9.48 7.66 6.06
CA LYS A 63 -10.79 7.01 5.82
C LYS A 63 -10.65 5.86 4.83
N THR A 64 -11.10 4.65 5.17
CA THR A 64 -11.10 3.51 4.26
C THR A 64 -12.16 3.65 3.18
N GLY A 65 -11.94 3.01 2.03
CA GLY A 65 -12.93 2.97 0.96
C GLY A 65 -14.04 1.94 1.22
N LYS A 66 -15.00 1.86 0.30
CA LYS A 66 -16.17 0.96 0.40
C LYS A 66 -15.92 -0.47 -0.06
N LYS A 67 -14.74 -0.74 -0.61
CA LYS A 67 -14.33 -2.06 -1.13
C LYS A 67 -13.00 -2.45 -0.49
N GLU A 68 -12.82 -3.72 -0.15
CA GLU A 68 -11.55 -4.22 0.42
C GLU A 68 -10.36 -3.90 -0.50
N ASP A 69 -10.54 -4.11 -1.80
CA ASP A 69 -9.56 -3.77 -2.83
C ASP A 69 -9.20 -2.28 -2.86
N SER A 70 -9.91 -1.39 -2.19
CA SER A 70 -9.59 0.04 -2.20
C SER A 70 -8.79 0.50 -0.98
N ILE A 71 -8.63 -0.32 0.06
CA ILE A 71 -8.03 0.09 1.35
C ILE A 71 -6.63 0.66 1.13
N LEU A 72 -5.72 -0.09 0.53
CA LEU A 72 -4.33 0.32 0.33
C LEU A 72 -4.20 1.52 -0.62
N LYS A 73 -4.90 1.52 -1.76
CA LYS A 73 -4.94 2.68 -2.67
C LYS A 73 -5.35 3.96 -1.93
N THR A 74 -6.39 3.83 -1.13
CA THR A 74 -6.98 4.95 -0.39
C THR A 74 -6.04 5.41 0.73
N PHE A 75 -5.33 4.47 1.37
CA PHE A 75 -4.29 4.77 2.36
C PHE A 75 -3.13 5.51 1.72
N ILE A 76 -2.50 4.96 0.68
CA ILE A 76 -1.35 5.56 -0.01
C ILE A 76 -1.70 6.97 -0.51
N THR A 77 -2.88 7.13 -1.13
CA THR A 77 -3.31 8.43 -1.67
C THR A 77 -3.49 9.45 -0.54
N GLN A 78 -4.10 9.06 0.57
CA GLN A 78 -4.26 9.94 1.73
C GLN A 78 -2.94 10.24 2.41
N PHE A 79 -2.06 9.25 2.59
CA PHE A 79 -0.72 9.44 3.14
C PHE A 79 0.07 10.46 2.31
N ILE A 80 0.06 10.33 0.99
CA ILE A 80 0.72 11.29 0.10
C ILE A 80 0.13 12.70 0.27
N SER A 81 -1.20 12.82 0.21
CA SER A 81 -1.87 14.13 0.19
C SER A 81 -1.93 14.85 1.54
N LYS A 82 -2.05 14.08 2.64
CA LYS A 82 -2.23 14.59 4.00
C LYS A 82 -0.93 14.68 4.78
N TRP A 83 0.06 13.85 4.44
CA TRP A 83 1.36 13.84 5.12
C TRP A 83 2.51 14.29 4.22
N LEU A 84 2.89 13.51 3.20
CA LEU A 84 4.11 13.76 2.43
C LEU A 84 4.10 15.11 1.71
N ALA A 85 2.97 15.48 1.09
CA ALA A 85 2.80 16.77 0.42
C ALA A 85 2.70 17.96 1.40
N LYS A 86 2.68 17.70 2.71
CA LYS A 86 2.66 18.70 3.77
C LYS A 86 4.00 18.82 4.50
N GLN A 87 5.00 18.03 4.11
CA GLN A 87 6.34 18.19 4.64
C GLN A 87 7.09 19.27 3.85
N PRO A 88 7.68 20.27 4.50
CA PRO A 88 8.49 21.28 3.82
C PRO A 88 9.81 20.67 3.33
N GLU A 89 10.24 21.10 2.14
CA GLU A 89 11.51 20.73 1.53
C GLU A 89 12.33 21.98 1.26
N LEU A 90 13.65 21.91 1.46
CA LEU A 90 14.56 23.00 1.10
C LEU A 90 15.06 22.76 -0.32
N ILE A 91 14.65 23.61 -1.26
CA ILE A 91 15.07 23.56 -2.67
C ILE A 91 15.70 24.90 -2.99
N ASP A 92 16.99 24.88 -3.36
CA ASP A 92 17.76 26.08 -3.71
C ASP A 92 17.72 27.19 -2.63
N GLY A 93 17.62 26.80 -1.36
CA GLY A 93 17.57 27.73 -0.22
C GLY A 93 16.16 28.23 0.13
N GLU A 94 15.13 27.84 -0.63
CA GLU A 94 13.74 28.18 -0.34
C GLU A 94 12.98 27.00 0.26
N VAL A 95 12.08 27.31 1.21
CA VAL A 95 11.17 26.31 1.79
C VAL A 95 9.96 26.14 0.88
N VAL A 96 9.85 24.99 0.24
CA VAL A 96 8.80 24.64 -0.70
C VAL A 96 8.02 23.43 -0.19
N TYR A 97 6.71 23.43 -0.40
CA TYR A 97 5.89 22.24 -0.15
C TYR A 97 5.73 21.45 -1.46
N PRO A 98 6.09 20.15 -1.50
CA PRO A 98 6.06 19.38 -2.72
C PRO A 98 4.62 19.16 -3.18
N LYS A 99 4.37 19.27 -4.49
CA LYS A 99 3.05 18.93 -5.04
C LYS A 99 2.84 17.43 -4.95
N VAL A 100 1.58 17.01 -4.78
CA VAL A 100 1.20 15.58 -4.80
C VAL A 100 1.70 14.87 -6.06
N SER A 101 1.71 15.54 -7.23
CA SER A 101 2.24 15.00 -8.47
C SER A 101 3.73 14.64 -8.38
N ASP A 102 4.51 15.46 -7.69
CA ASP A 102 5.96 15.33 -7.62
C ASP A 102 6.32 14.25 -6.60
N VAL A 103 5.59 14.19 -5.47
CA VAL A 103 5.69 13.07 -4.53
C VAL A 103 5.38 11.74 -5.24
N LYS A 104 4.28 11.67 -6.00
CA LYS A 104 3.92 10.46 -6.76
C LYS A 104 5.01 10.08 -7.77
N LYS A 105 5.61 11.05 -8.46
CA LYS A 105 6.72 10.81 -9.39
C LYS A 105 7.98 10.26 -8.70
N ARG A 106 8.28 10.70 -7.46
CA ARG A 106 9.40 10.16 -6.69
C ARG A 106 9.14 8.74 -6.21
N LEU A 107 7.89 8.45 -5.85
CA LEU A 107 7.45 7.11 -5.48
C LEU A 107 7.32 6.19 -6.71
N SER A 108 7.09 6.74 -7.91
CA SER A 108 7.19 6.02 -9.18
C SER A 108 8.67 5.84 -9.54
N ASN A 109 9.27 4.72 -9.14
CA ASN A 109 10.67 4.45 -9.48
C ASN A 109 10.78 3.17 -10.30
N ASN A 110 11.13 3.31 -11.57
CA ASN A 110 11.29 2.21 -12.53
C ASN A 110 12.42 1.21 -12.17
N ASN A 111 13.32 1.56 -11.23
CA ASN A 111 14.49 0.74 -10.88
C ASN A 111 14.61 0.36 -9.38
N ARG A 112 13.67 0.74 -8.50
CA ARG A 112 13.77 0.46 -7.06
C ARG A 112 12.87 -0.65 -6.54
N VAL A 113 12.12 -1.33 -7.39
CA VAL A 113 11.12 -2.30 -6.89
C VAL A 113 11.59 -3.73 -7.01
N SER A 114 12.21 -4.20 -5.94
CA SER A 114 12.17 -5.62 -5.57
C SER A 114 12.42 -5.84 -4.08
N LYS A 115 11.41 -5.57 -3.25
CA LYS A 115 10.72 -6.58 -2.43
C LYS A 115 9.40 -5.99 -1.87
N TYR A 116 8.34 -6.81 -1.89
CA TYR A 116 6.99 -6.64 -1.30
C TYR A 116 5.92 -5.76 -1.97
N GLN A 117 6.09 -5.29 -3.21
CA GLN A 117 4.91 -4.84 -3.99
C GLN A 117 4.01 -6.01 -4.43
N PHE A 118 4.47 -7.24 -4.25
CA PHE A 118 3.66 -8.43 -4.42
C PHE A 118 3.08 -8.88 -3.08
N TYR A 119 1.82 -9.27 -3.10
CA TYR A 119 1.13 -9.87 -1.94
C TYR A 119 0.27 -11.04 -2.41
N THR A 120 0.03 -11.98 -1.51
CA THR A 120 -0.84 -13.12 -1.81
C THR A 120 -2.30 -12.73 -1.65
N THR A 121 -3.14 -13.31 -2.49
CA THR A 121 -4.59 -13.18 -2.46
C THR A 121 -5.19 -14.58 -2.37
N LEU A 122 -6.49 -14.68 -2.09
CA LEU A 122 -7.20 -15.96 -2.06
C LEU A 122 -7.13 -16.72 -3.40
N TYR A 123 -6.91 -16.04 -4.52
CA TYR A 123 -6.97 -16.61 -5.87
C TYR A 123 -5.67 -16.45 -6.67
N GLY A 124 -4.61 -15.88 -6.08
CA GLY A 124 -3.33 -15.71 -6.78
C GLY A 124 -2.38 -14.72 -6.11
N ILE A 125 -1.55 -14.06 -6.91
CA ILE A 125 -0.56 -13.07 -6.46
C ILE A 125 -0.90 -11.71 -7.07
N GLY A 126 -1.05 -10.69 -6.23
CA GLY A 126 -1.28 -9.30 -6.67
C GLY A 126 0.04 -8.53 -6.71
N TYR A 127 0.24 -7.73 -7.75
CA TYR A 127 1.33 -6.76 -7.88
C TYR A 127 0.79 -5.34 -7.80
N MET A 128 1.27 -4.53 -6.87
CA MET A 128 0.84 -3.14 -6.74
C MET A 128 1.42 -2.26 -7.86
N CYS A 129 0.60 -1.94 -8.86
CA CYS A 129 0.99 -1.18 -10.04
C CYS A 129 0.53 0.30 -10.00
N LEU A 130 0.29 0.86 -8.80
CA LEU A 130 -0.34 2.19 -8.63
C LEU A 130 0.41 3.34 -9.35
N PHE A 131 1.73 3.21 -9.49
CA PHE A 131 2.61 4.22 -10.08
C PHE A 131 3.47 3.68 -11.22
N ASP A 132 3.12 2.50 -11.74
CA ASP A 132 3.97 1.81 -12.69
C ASP A 132 3.82 2.36 -14.11
N SER A 133 4.92 2.31 -14.85
CA SER A 133 4.93 2.54 -16.28
C SER A 133 4.56 1.26 -17.03
N ASP A 134 4.17 1.38 -18.31
CA ASP A 134 3.91 0.22 -19.17
C ASP A 134 5.14 -0.70 -19.29
N GLU A 135 6.35 -0.14 -19.26
CA GLU A 135 7.60 -0.88 -19.25
C GLU A 135 7.81 -1.65 -17.93
N GLY A 136 7.51 -1.02 -16.79
CA GLY A 136 7.53 -1.68 -15.48
C GLY A 136 6.57 -2.87 -15.43
N MET A 137 5.37 -2.68 -15.96
CA MET A 137 4.35 -3.73 -16.09
C MET A 137 4.80 -4.88 -17.00
N ALA A 138 5.45 -4.59 -18.12
CA ALA A 138 6.02 -5.61 -19.01
C ALA A 138 7.13 -6.42 -18.31
N ASN A 139 7.99 -5.75 -17.53
CA ASN A 139 9.04 -6.40 -16.75
C ASN A 139 8.47 -7.31 -15.66
N VAL A 140 7.43 -6.89 -14.95
CA VAL A 140 6.75 -7.71 -13.94
C VAL A 140 6.11 -8.94 -14.57
N ASN A 141 5.41 -8.79 -15.70
CA ASN A 141 4.86 -9.91 -16.47
C ASN A 141 5.94 -10.90 -16.89
N LYS A 142 7.09 -10.41 -17.36
CA LYS A 142 8.22 -11.26 -17.74
C LYS A 142 8.78 -12.02 -16.54
N LYS A 143 8.97 -11.35 -15.40
CA LYS A 143 9.56 -11.93 -14.19
C LYS A 143 8.63 -12.93 -13.51
N LEU A 144 7.52 -12.47 -12.93
CA LEU A 144 6.61 -13.35 -12.19
C LEU A 144 5.91 -14.33 -13.14
N GLY A 145 5.50 -13.89 -14.32
CA GLY A 145 4.90 -14.79 -15.30
C GLY A 145 5.88 -15.86 -15.82
N GLY A 146 7.15 -15.50 -15.99
CA GLY A 146 8.21 -16.46 -16.32
C GLY A 146 8.46 -17.47 -15.20
N TYR A 147 8.52 -17.01 -13.96
CA TYR A 147 8.67 -17.85 -12.78
C TYR A 147 7.50 -18.83 -12.59
N LEU A 148 6.25 -18.37 -12.72
CA LEU A 148 5.09 -19.24 -12.62
C LEU A 148 5.09 -20.31 -13.72
N LYS A 149 5.45 -19.93 -14.96
CA LYS A 149 5.62 -20.89 -16.07
C LYS A 149 6.73 -21.90 -15.80
N SER A 150 7.87 -21.49 -15.25
CA SER A 150 8.97 -22.43 -14.93
C SER A 150 8.60 -23.42 -13.83
N LYS A 151 7.66 -23.06 -12.95
CA LYS A 151 7.06 -23.95 -11.94
C LYS A 151 5.86 -24.75 -12.47
N ASN A 152 5.56 -24.68 -13.77
CA ASN A 152 4.40 -25.31 -14.42
C ASN A 152 3.06 -24.90 -13.78
N ILE A 153 2.90 -23.61 -13.51
CA ILE A 153 1.70 -23.03 -12.91
C ILE A 153 0.98 -22.17 -13.94
N ASP A 154 -0.24 -22.59 -14.28
CA ASP A 154 -1.13 -21.80 -15.11
C ASP A 154 -1.62 -20.56 -14.36
N PHE A 155 -1.72 -19.45 -15.08
CA PHE A 155 -2.30 -18.22 -14.57
C PHE A 155 -2.96 -17.42 -15.69
N ARG A 156 -3.88 -16.53 -15.30
CA ARG A 156 -4.36 -15.43 -16.13
C ARG A 156 -4.06 -14.11 -15.45
N ASN A 157 -3.98 -13.03 -16.22
CA ASN A 157 -3.79 -11.71 -15.65
C ASN A 157 -5.06 -10.86 -15.70
N GLU A 158 -5.23 -10.02 -14.67
CA GLU A 158 -6.29 -9.02 -14.63
C GLU A 158 -5.86 -7.82 -13.77
N PHE A 159 -6.51 -6.68 -13.96
CA PHE A 159 -6.40 -5.58 -13.00
C PHE A 159 -7.47 -5.73 -11.91
N SER A 160 -7.16 -5.27 -10.70
CA SER A 160 -8.18 -5.04 -9.68
C SER A 160 -9.19 -4.00 -10.14
N ASP A 161 -10.40 -4.04 -9.57
CA ASP A 161 -11.45 -3.05 -9.82
C ASP A 161 -10.96 -1.60 -9.74
N ALA A 162 -10.12 -1.33 -8.73
CA ALA A 162 -9.59 0.00 -8.47
C ALA A 162 -8.33 0.32 -9.30
N ARG A 163 -7.89 -0.58 -10.18
CA ARG A 163 -6.77 -0.47 -11.15
C ARG A 163 -5.44 -0.03 -10.54
N TRP A 164 -5.14 -0.51 -9.35
CA TRP A 164 -3.85 -0.25 -8.67
C TRP A 164 -3.13 -1.54 -8.30
N VAL A 165 -3.74 -2.68 -8.61
CA VAL A 165 -3.13 -4.00 -8.50
C VAL A 165 -3.31 -4.71 -9.82
N TYR A 166 -2.24 -5.32 -10.31
CA TYR A 166 -2.23 -6.23 -11.42
C TYR A 166 -2.02 -7.66 -10.89
N ARG A 167 -2.96 -8.54 -11.18
CA ARG A 167 -3.08 -9.86 -10.54
C ARG A 167 -2.61 -10.95 -11.48
N PHE A 168 -1.92 -11.92 -10.92
CA PHE A 168 -1.64 -13.22 -11.51
C PHE A 168 -2.59 -14.20 -10.83
N VAL A 169 -3.74 -14.43 -11.45
CA VAL A 169 -4.80 -15.31 -10.94
C VAL A 169 -4.40 -16.74 -11.24
N ILE A 170 -4.09 -17.49 -10.19
CA ILE A 170 -3.56 -18.86 -10.23
C ILE A 170 -4.67 -19.89 -9.92
N ASN A 171 -5.73 -19.48 -9.20
CA ASN A 171 -6.85 -20.34 -8.79
C ASN A 171 -6.39 -21.63 -8.06
N LYS A 172 -5.36 -21.51 -7.22
CA LYS A 172 -4.92 -22.57 -6.30
C LYS A 172 -5.20 -22.16 -4.85
N ASP A 173 -4.95 -23.07 -3.94
CA ASP A 173 -5.07 -22.79 -2.50
C ASP A 173 -4.09 -21.68 -2.07
N VAL A 174 -4.52 -20.84 -1.13
CA VAL A 174 -3.74 -19.71 -0.61
C VAL A 174 -2.38 -20.15 -0.03
N CYS A 175 -2.28 -21.38 0.49
CA CYS A 175 -1.03 -21.95 0.97
C CYS A 175 0.00 -22.13 -0.15
N VAL A 176 -0.45 -22.37 -1.38
CA VAL A 176 0.43 -22.43 -2.55
C VAL A 176 0.93 -21.02 -2.87
N HIS A 177 0.06 -20.01 -2.88
CA HIS A 177 0.46 -18.62 -3.14
C HIS A 177 1.49 -18.13 -2.12
N ASN A 178 1.27 -18.45 -0.83
CA ASN A 178 2.16 -18.09 0.28
C ASN A 178 3.54 -18.75 0.18
N LYS A 179 3.68 -19.89 -0.50
CA LYS A 179 4.98 -20.53 -0.76
C LYS A 179 5.69 -19.95 -1.97
N LEU A 180 4.94 -19.58 -3.01
CA LEU A 180 5.49 -19.05 -4.26
C LEU A 180 6.16 -17.69 -4.08
N LEU A 181 5.55 -16.81 -3.28
CA LEU A 181 6.02 -15.44 -3.17
C LEU A 181 7.40 -15.31 -2.49
N PRO A 182 7.71 -16.01 -1.39
CA PRO A 182 9.06 -16.04 -0.82
C PRO A 182 10.13 -16.65 -1.72
N GLU A 183 9.74 -17.60 -2.58
CA GLU A 183 10.62 -18.30 -3.52
C GLU A 183 10.85 -17.53 -4.84
N LEU A 184 10.20 -16.37 -5.02
CA LEU A 184 10.40 -15.53 -6.20
C LEU A 184 11.80 -14.92 -6.15
N GLU A 185 12.73 -15.51 -6.90
CA GLU A 185 14.07 -14.97 -7.13
C GLU A 185 14.00 -13.70 -8.01
N TYR A 186 14.87 -12.72 -7.72
CA TYR A 186 14.87 -11.39 -8.34
C TYR A 186 16.07 -11.12 -9.25
#